data_AF-A0A4Z0PET5-F1
#
_entry.id   AF-A0A4Z0PET5-F1
#
_cell.length_a   1.000
_cell.length_b   1.000
_cell.length_c   1.000
_cell.angle_alpha   90.00
_cell.angle_beta   90.00
_cell.angle_gamma   90.00
#
_symmetry.space_group_name_H-M   'P 1'
#
loop_
_entity.id
_entity.type
_entity.pdbx_description
1 polymer ?
#
loop_
_entity_poly.entity_id
_entity_poly.type
_entity_poly.pdbx_seq_one_letter_code
_entity_poly.pdbx_strand_id
1 'polypeptide(L)'
;MKPTFMRWVAIAALLAGGTFSAVANPPVAPPVSYGVEEDVFHPVRATQGMVASVDAMATQVGVDILKQGGNAVDAAVAVGYALAGTHPQAGSL
;
A
#
# COMPACT_ATOMS: atom_id res chain seq x y z
N MET A 1 -36.60 -54.83 3.53
CA MET A 1 -36.96 -53.42 3.25
C MET A 1 -36.87 -53.20 1.75
N LYS A 2 -37.87 -52.57 1.11
CA LYS A 2 -37.95 -52.46 -0.36
C LYS A 2 -36.94 -51.42 -0.88
N PRO A 3 -36.13 -51.72 -1.91
CA PRO A 3 -34.99 -50.91 -2.34
C PRO A 3 -35.35 -49.52 -2.85
N THR A 4 -36.63 -49.29 -3.19
CA THR A 4 -37.15 -47.99 -3.60
C THR A 4 -37.20 -46.98 -2.45
N PHE A 5 -37.55 -47.41 -1.24
CA PHE A 5 -37.61 -46.52 -0.06
C PHE A 5 -36.22 -46.00 0.33
N MET A 6 -35.20 -46.85 0.22
CA MET A 6 -33.82 -46.50 0.54
C MET A 6 -33.22 -45.47 -0.45
N ARG A 7 -33.66 -45.50 -1.72
CA ARG A 7 -33.26 -44.50 -2.74
C ARG A 7 -33.82 -43.12 -2.44
N TRP A 8 -35.06 -43.02 -1.97
CA TRP A 8 -35.68 -41.73 -1.64
C TRP A 8 -35.06 -41.07 -0.39
N VAL A 9 -34.71 -41.87 0.63
CA VAL A 9 -33.98 -41.36 1.81
C VAL A 9 -32.59 -40.85 1.44
N ALA A 10 -31.88 -41.54 0.54
CA ALA A 10 -30.58 -41.09 0.04
C ALA A 10 -30.68 -39.76 -0.75
N ILE A 11 -31.72 -39.60 -1.57
CA ILE A 11 -31.94 -38.35 -2.34
C ILE A 11 -32.28 -37.18 -1.40
N ALA A 12 -33.11 -37.40 -0.39
CA ALA A 12 -33.47 -36.34 0.57
C ALA A 12 -32.25 -35.88 1.40
N ALA A 13 -31.38 -36.81 1.80
CA ALA A 13 -30.15 -36.50 2.52
C ALA A 13 -29.15 -35.71 1.65
N LEU A 14 -29.09 -36.00 0.35
CA LEU A 14 -28.25 -35.28 -0.62
C LEU A 14 -28.72 -33.84 -0.87
N LEU A 15 -30.03 -33.58 -0.80
CA LEU A 15 -30.58 -32.24 -1.00
C LEU A 15 -30.49 -31.34 0.25
N ALA A 16 -30.44 -31.91 1.46
CA ALA A 16 -30.38 -31.15 2.70
C ALA A 16 -28.95 -30.72 3.12
N GLY A 17 -27.91 -31.34 2.57
CA GLY A 17 -26.53 -31.19 3.05
C GLY A 17 -25.68 -30.04 2.47
N GLY A 18 -26.21 -29.22 1.55
CA GLY A 18 -25.35 -28.54 0.57
C GLY A 18 -24.81 -27.14 0.85
N THR A 19 -25.32 -26.37 1.82
CA THR A 19 -24.96 -24.93 1.91
C THR A 19 -24.71 -24.45 3.34
N PHE A 20 -23.63 -24.93 3.96
CA PHE A 20 -22.94 -24.16 4.99
C PHE A 20 -21.78 -23.41 4.32
N SER A 21 -22.01 -22.14 3.98
CA SER A 21 -20.92 -21.25 3.62
C SER A 21 -20.14 -20.91 4.89
N ALA A 22 -18.98 -21.56 5.08
CA ALA A 22 -18.01 -21.09 6.05
C ALA A 22 -17.48 -19.73 5.55
N VAL A 23 -17.86 -18.64 6.21
CA VAL A 23 -17.15 -17.36 6.06
C VAL A 23 -15.75 -17.59 6.62
N ALA A 24 -14.76 -17.66 5.73
CA ALA A 24 -13.36 -17.70 6.14
C ALA A 24 -13.02 -16.36 6.81
N ASN A 25 -12.46 -16.40 8.01
CA ASN A 25 -11.86 -15.21 8.61
C ASN A 25 -10.71 -14.76 7.69
N PRO A 26 -10.61 -13.47 7.34
CA PRO A 26 -9.47 -12.99 6.58
C PRO A 26 -8.18 -13.27 7.36
N PRO A 27 -7.10 -13.69 6.69
CA PRO A 27 -5.83 -13.92 7.35
C PRO A 27 -5.36 -12.63 8.03
N VAL A 28 -4.85 -12.74 9.26
CA VAL A 28 -4.22 -11.62 9.94
C VAL A 28 -2.99 -11.20 9.14
N ALA A 29 -2.91 -9.91 8.80
CA ALA A 29 -1.77 -9.36 8.08
C ALA A 29 -0.49 -9.49 8.94
N PRO A 30 0.67 -9.84 8.35
CA PRO A 30 1.92 -9.89 9.08
C PRO A 30 2.34 -8.50 9.59
N PRO A 31 3.16 -8.42 10.65
CA PRO A 31 3.69 -7.15 11.13
C PRO A 31 4.61 -6.49 10.08
N VAL A 32 4.59 -5.16 10.04
CA VAL A 32 5.44 -4.34 9.16
C VAL A 32 6.74 -3.92 9.89
N SER A 33 7.83 -3.72 9.15
CA SER A 33 9.09 -3.18 9.67
C SER A 33 9.33 -1.76 9.14
N TYR A 34 9.77 -0.86 10.02
CA TYR A 34 10.16 0.52 9.68
C TYR A 34 11.69 0.72 9.65
N GLY A 35 12.44 -0.38 9.70
CA GLY A 35 13.90 -0.39 9.73
C GLY A 35 14.47 -0.46 11.14
N VAL A 36 15.43 -1.34 11.34
CA VAL A 36 16.27 -1.47 12.56
C VAL A 36 17.74 -1.18 12.22
N GLU A 37 18.60 -1.05 13.23
CA GLU A 37 20.01 -0.73 13.02
C GLU A 37 20.77 -1.88 12.33
N GLU A 38 20.28 -3.10 12.52
CA GLU A 38 20.85 -4.34 11.97
C GLU A 38 20.51 -4.56 10.49
N ASP A 39 19.58 -3.78 9.92
CA ASP A 39 19.25 -3.89 8.50
C ASP A 39 20.42 -3.42 7.62
N VAL A 40 20.57 -4.01 6.43
CA VAL A 40 21.64 -3.63 5.49
C VAL A 40 21.37 -2.27 4.84
N PHE A 41 20.10 -1.95 4.59
CA PHE A 41 19.68 -0.70 3.95
C PHE A 41 18.89 0.15 4.94
N HIS A 42 19.47 1.28 5.36
CA HIS A 42 18.82 2.19 6.28
C HIS A 42 18.01 3.25 5.52
N PRO A 43 16.71 3.41 5.83
CA PRO A 43 15.93 4.50 5.26
C PRO A 43 16.41 5.85 5.80
N VAL A 44 16.27 6.90 5.01
CA VAL A 44 16.40 8.28 5.51
C VAL A 44 15.31 8.52 6.56
N ARG A 45 15.66 9.18 7.68
CA ARG A 45 14.74 9.47 8.78
C ARG A 45 14.58 10.97 8.97
N ALA A 46 13.33 11.41 9.17
CA ALA A 46 12.98 12.78 9.53
C ALA A 46 11.70 12.76 10.37
N THR A 47 11.53 13.71 11.29
CA THR A 47 10.40 13.76 12.22
C THR A 47 9.31 14.77 11.84
N GLN A 48 9.62 15.72 10.96
CA GLN A 48 8.72 16.83 10.61
C GLN A 48 8.20 16.73 9.17
N GLY A 49 9.11 16.57 8.20
CA GLY A 49 8.76 16.47 6.78
C GLY A 49 9.88 15.82 5.98
N MET A 50 9.53 15.24 4.84
CA MET A 50 10.44 14.56 3.93
C MET A 50 10.01 14.79 2.49
N VAL A 51 10.98 14.95 1.60
CA VAL A 51 10.77 14.99 0.15
C VAL A 51 11.70 13.95 -0.47
N ALA A 52 11.20 13.19 -1.43
CA ALA A 52 11.98 12.25 -2.22
C ALA A 52 11.77 12.59 -3.71
N SER A 53 12.86 12.86 -4.42
CA SER A 53 12.84 13.05 -5.87
C SER A 53 14.11 12.52 -6.52
N VAL A 54 14.11 12.43 -7.85
CA VAL A 54 15.26 11.95 -8.63
C VAL A 54 16.47 12.90 -8.58
N ASP A 55 16.24 14.17 -8.25
CA ASP A 55 17.26 15.22 -8.25
C ASP A 55 17.48 15.79 -6.84
N ALA A 56 18.75 15.96 -6.47
CA ALA A 56 19.11 16.44 -5.12
C ALA A 56 18.68 17.90 -4.91
N MET A 57 18.79 18.75 -5.94
CA MET A 57 18.43 20.16 -5.85
C MET A 57 16.91 20.33 -5.75
N ALA A 58 16.15 19.61 -6.57
CA ALA A 58 14.69 19.61 -6.50
C ALA A 58 14.18 19.11 -5.14
N THR A 59 14.80 18.05 -4.60
CA THR A 59 14.52 17.57 -3.23
C THR A 59 14.74 18.67 -2.20
N GLN A 60 15.87 19.39 -2.29
CA GLN A 60 16.20 20.47 -1.36
C GLN A 60 15.20 21.62 -1.44
N VAL A 61 14.76 22.02 -2.65
CA VAL A 61 13.72 23.03 -2.84
C VAL A 61 12.43 22.64 -2.11
N GLY A 62 11.96 21.39 -2.28
CA GLY A 62 10.77 20.91 -1.58
C GLY A 62 10.92 20.91 -0.07
N VAL A 63 12.08 20.47 0.45
CA VAL A 63 12.39 20.52 1.89
C VAL A 63 12.37 21.96 2.42
N ASP A 64 12.90 22.91 1.66
CA ASP A 64 12.93 24.31 2.07
C ASP A 64 11.54 24.95 2.07
N ILE A 65 10.63 24.54 1.18
CA ILE A 65 9.22 24.95 1.23
C ILE A 65 8.52 24.39 2.48
N LEU A 66 8.75 23.12 2.83
CA LEU A 66 8.22 22.55 4.08
C LEU A 66 8.75 23.31 5.31
N LYS A 67 10.05 23.67 5.33
CA LYS A 67 10.65 24.48 6.41
C LYS A 67 10.07 25.89 6.48
N GLN A 68 9.65 26.46 5.36
CA GLN A 68 8.99 27.76 5.29
C GLN A 68 7.52 27.72 5.75
N GLY A 69 7.00 26.54 6.11
CA GLY A 69 5.63 26.36 6.57
C GLY A 69 4.63 26.02 5.47
N GLY A 70 5.12 25.73 4.25
CA GLY A 70 4.29 25.19 3.18
C GLY A 70 3.82 23.76 3.51
N ASN A 71 2.69 23.36 2.94
CA ASN A 71 2.17 22.00 3.07
C ASN A 71 2.79 21.05 2.02
N ALA A 72 2.35 19.79 2.03
CA ALA A 72 2.85 18.77 1.10
C ALA A 72 2.57 19.10 -0.38
N VAL A 73 1.44 19.75 -0.69
CA VAL A 73 1.09 20.20 -2.04
C VAL A 73 1.98 21.34 -2.49
N ASP A 74 2.22 22.34 -1.62
CA ASP A 74 3.12 23.46 -1.92
C ASP A 74 4.54 22.95 -2.24
N ALA A 75 5.03 22.01 -1.42
CA ALA A 75 6.33 21.38 -1.63
C ALA A 75 6.36 20.56 -2.93
N ALA A 76 5.31 19.79 -3.24
CA ALA A 76 5.23 19.00 -4.47
C ALA A 76 5.22 19.88 -5.73
N VAL A 77 4.48 20.99 -5.71
CA VAL A 77 4.47 21.96 -6.83
C VAL A 77 5.85 22.57 -7.03
N ALA A 78 6.51 23.00 -5.94
CA ALA A 78 7.86 23.56 -6.01
C ALA A 78 8.89 22.54 -6.54
N VAL A 79 8.81 21.27 -6.13
CA VAL A 79 9.64 20.17 -6.65
C VAL A 79 9.40 19.98 -8.15
N GLY A 80 8.14 19.99 -8.60
CA GLY A 80 7.80 19.86 -10.03
C GLY A 80 8.42 20.97 -10.88
N TYR A 81 8.30 22.22 -10.45
CA TYR A 81 8.94 23.36 -11.12
C TYR A 81 10.47 23.29 -11.09
N ALA A 82 11.05 22.86 -9.96
CA ALA A 82 12.50 22.69 -9.86
C ALA A 82 13.01 21.60 -10.82
N LEU A 83 12.32 20.45 -10.92
CA LEU A 83 12.66 19.36 -11.83
C LEU A 83 12.60 19.79 -13.30
N ALA A 84 11.68 20.66 -13.68
CA ALA A 84 11.65 21.21 -15.03
C ALA A 84 12.93 21.98 -15.41
N GLY A 85 13.65 22.52 -14.42
CA GLY A 85 14.95 23.16 -14.62
C GLY A 85 16.14 22.23 -14.42
N THR A 86 16.12 21.38 -13.39
CA THR A 86 17.28 20.58 -12.97
C THR A 86 17.33 19.18 -13.59
N HIS A 87 16.19 18.67 -14.10
CA HIS A 87 16.07 17.32 -14.65
C HIS A 87 15.34 17.30 -16.01
N PRO A 88 15.93 17.89 -17.07
CA PRO A 88 15.28 18.07 -18.38
C PRO A 88 14.90 16.77 -19.11
N GLN A 89 15.42 15.62 -18.67
CA GLN A 89 15.08 14.32 -19.24
C GLN A 89 13.62 13.94 -19.02
N ALA A 90 12.98 14.43 -17.94
CA ALA A 90 11.61 14.08 -17.57
C ALA A 90 10.83 15.20 -16.87
N GLY A 91 11.51 16.21 -16.33
CA GLY A 91 10.86 17.42 -15.81
C GLY A 91 10.35 18.28 -16.95
N SER A 92 9.10 18.74 -16.86
CA SER A 92 8.45 19.58 -17.87
C SER A 92 7.56 20.64 -17.20
N LEU A 93 7.21 21.69 -17.95
CA LEU A 93 6.27 22.75 -17.57
C LEU A 93 4.94 22.61 -18.29
#